data_AF-A0A6G3MEF0-F1
#
_entry.id   AF-A0A6G3MEF0-F1
#
_cell.length_a   1.000
_cell.length_b   1.000
_cell.length_c   1.000
_cell.angle_alpha   90.00
_cell.angle_beta   90.00
_cell.angle_gamma   90.00
#
_symmetry.space_group_name_H-M   'P 1'
#
loop_
_entity.id
_entity.type
_entity.pdbx_description
1 polymer ?
#
loop_
_entity_poly.entity_id
_entity_poly.type
_entity_poly.pdbx_seq_one_letter_code
_entity_poly.pdbx_strand_id
1 'polypeptide(L)'
;NTSLANQISWPEIGNFIMEAKKEGHSLASIIEYTKFESNSVALTLKNDSVSKSILIDLSLSAFSNSKLYFDRRRFVIDKINRTGASQNKALSSANSKMKQVLKENKVQIKVKLHRKPNWFERYRWFISSENYLVLAGRDAQENEFLVKRHTNKNDIFVHAELHGSASVIIKVPREHVRENSQMPVPIKTLCEAGCFAISFSSAWESHVTIPAYWVHMNQVSKTAPTGEYLSVGGFSIKGTKNYLPLPTLILGIGILFKIDQTSLENHINDRTPKWGDDKYYLQSLKETHPTSEEPAIEEISISSNPSDTESSSEFDQDLNHDSKYLAEVIKEKKSCDEIEFVLLDLI
;
A
#
# COMPACT_ATOMS: atom_id res chain seq x y z
N ASN A 1 -44.04 66.25 -29.28
CA ASN A 1 -43.73 66.18 -30.72
C ASN A 1 -43.13 67.44 -31.32
N THR A 2 -43.42 68.65 -30.81
CA THR A 2 -42.82 69.91 -31.29
C THR A 2 -41.29 69.97 -31.17
N SER A 3 -40.70 69.44 -30.10
CA SER A 3 -39.26 69.53 -29.83
C SER A 3 -38.37 68.77 -30.83
N LEU A 4 -38.83 67.61 -31.32
CA LEU A 4 -38.10 66.78 -32.30
C LEU A 4 -38.07 67.41 -33.70
N ALA A 5 -39.04 68.26 -34.04
CA ALA A 5 -39.10 68.97 -35.31
C ALA A 5 -38.13 70.17 -35.38
N ASN A 6 -37.67 70.67 -34.22
CA ASN A 6 -36.90 71.91 -34.09
C ASN A 6 -35.37 71.71 -33.99
N GLN A 7 -34.86 70.50 -34.27
CA GLN A 7 -33.41 70.15 -34.17
C GLN A 7 -32.77 70.47 -32.80
N ILE A 8 -33.54 70.43 -31.71
CA ILE A 8 -33.05 70.69 -30.35
C ILE A 8 -32.02 69.62 -29.95
N SER A 9 -30.91 70.06 -29.36
CA SER A 9 -29.82 69.16 -28.98
C SER A 9 -30.16 68.33 -27.74
N TRP A 10 -29.53 67.16 -27.60
CA TRP A 10 -29.76 66.26 -26.46
C TRP A 10 -29.53 66.91 -25.06
N PRO A 11 -28.52 67.77 -24.86
CA PRO A 11 -28.35 68.50 -23.59
C PRO A 11 -29.50 69.45 -23.27
N GLU A 12 -30.06 70.14 -24.27
CA GLU A 12 -31.21 71.04 -24.09
C GLU A 12 -32.48 70.28 -23.71
N ILE A 13 -32.71 69.10 -24.31
CA ILE A 13 -33.79 68.19 -23.91
C ILE A 13 -33.62 67.74 -22.45
N GLY A 14 -32.37 67.46 -22.02
CA GLY A 14 -32.05 67.19 -20.62
C GLY A 14 -32.40 68.36 -19.69
N ASN A 15 -32.09 69.59 -20.09
CA ASN A 15 -32.43 70.80 -19.33
C ASN A 15 -33.94 70.99 -19.19
N PHE A 16 -34.71 70.84 -20.27
CA PHE A 16 -36.18 70.92 -20.21
C PHE A 16 -36.80 69.87 -19.29
N ILE A 17 -36.25 68.64 -19.25
CA ILE A 17 -36.71 67.60 -18.31
C ILE A 17 -36.38 67.99 -16.86
N MET A 18 -35.24 68.63 -16.59
CA MET A 18 -34.88 69.13 -15.25
C MET A 18 -35.76 70.30 -14.80
N GLU A 19 -36.14 71.19 -15.72
CA GLU A 19 -37.06 72.30 -15.44
C GLU A 19 -38.48 71.79 -15.15
N ALA A 20 -39.02 70.92 -16.01
CA ALA A 20 -40.32 70.28 -15.80
C ALA A 20 -40.39 69.44 -14.50
N LYS A 21 -39.27 68.88 -14.04
CA LYS A 21 -39.16 68.25 -12.70
C LYS A 21 -39.30 69.26 -11.55
N LYS A 22 -38.69 70.45 -11.67
CA LYS A 22 -38.81 71.51 -10.65
C LYS A 22 -40.23 72.07 -10.58
N GLU A 23 -40.92 72.13 -11.72
CA GLU A 23 -42.34 72.51 -11.83
C GLU A 23 -43.31 71.42 -11.33
N GLY A 24 -42.80 70.24 -10.95
CA GLY A 24 -43.62 69.15 -10.39
C GLY A 24 -44.37 68.32 -11.42
N HIS A 25 -43.99 68.36 -12.70
CA HIS A 25 -44.70 67.63 -13.76
C HIS A 25 -44.61 66.11 -13.58
N SER A 26 -45.77 65.45 -13.42
CA SER A 26 -45.88 64.05 -13.00
C SER A 26 -45.09 63.05 -13.86
N LEU A 27 -45.08 63.24 -15.19
CA LEU A 27 -44.31 62.38 -16.11
C LEU A 27 -42.80 62.69 -16.09
N ALA A 28 -42.40 63.94 -15.83
CA ALA A 28 -40.99 64.31 -15.79
C ALA A 28 -40.32 63.75 -14.53
N SER A 29 -41.07 63.67 -13.43
CA SER A 29 -40.66 63.04 -12.16
C SER A 29 -40.46 61.52 -12.23
N ILE A 30 -40.99 60.84 -13.26
CA ILE A 30 -40.78 59.39 -13.47
C ILE A 30 -39.46 59.12 -14.22
N ILE A 31 -38.99 60.06 -15.04
CA ILE A 31 -37.72 59.94 -15.75
C ILE A 31 -36.59 60.17 -14.76
N GLU A 32 -35.69 59.21 -14.59
CA GLU A 32 -34.53 59.36 -13.71
C GLU A 32 -33.41 60.10 -14.45
N TYR A 33 -32.91 59.47 -15.51
CA TYR A 33 -31.91 60.01 -16.43
C TYR A 33 -32.17 59.54 -17.88
N THR A 34 -31.55 60.22 -18.84
CA THR A 34 -31.69 59.96 -20.28
C THR A 34 -30.35 59.56 -20.89
N LYS A 35 -30.35 58.61 -21.84
CA LYS A 35 -29.19 58.19 -22.64
C LYS A 35 -29.58 58.18 -24.11
N PHE A 36 -29.85 59.37 -24.64
CA PHE A 36 -30.38 59.56 -25.98
C PHE A 36 -29.41 59.09 -27.08
N GLU A 37 -28.11 59.08 -26.79
CA GLU A 37 -27.05 58.48 -27.62
C GLU A 37 -27.28 56.99 -27.88
N SER A 38 -27.97 56.31 -26.96
CA SER A 38 -28.38 54.91 -27.04
C SER A 38 -29.90 54.75 -27.19
N ASN A 39 -30.61 55.81 -27.60
CA ASN A 39 -32.07 55.87 -27.74
C ASN A 39 -32.85 55.33 -26.50
N SER A 40 -32.29 55.49 -25.30
CA SER A 40 -32.78 54.84 -24.09
C SER A 40 -33.03 55.84 -22.96
N VAL A 41 -34.04 55.60 -22.14
CA VAL A 41 -34.39 56.43 -20.98
C VAL A 41 -34.59 55.56 -19.75
N ALA A 42 -34.03 55.96 -18.61
CA ALA A 42 -34.26 55.29 -17.34
C ALA A 42 -35.52 55.86 -16.67
N LEU A 43 -36.50 55.00 -16.41
CA LEU A 43 -37.72 55.34 -15.66
C LEU A 43 -37.68 54.70 -14.27
N THR A 44 -37.98 55.48 -13.23
CA THR A 44 -38.18 54.97 -11.88
C THR A 44 -39.59 54.38 -11.76
N LEU A 45 -39.72 53.05 -11.86
CA LEU A 45 -40.98 52.36 -11.60
C LEU A 45 -41.14 52.12 -10.09
N LYS A 46 -42.32 52.46 -9.56
CA LYS A 46 -42.70 52.20 -8.16
C LYS A 46 -43.76 51.11 -8.12
N ASN A 47 -43.55 50.13 -7.26
CA ASN A 47 -44.54 49.16 -6.80
C ASN A 47 -44.65 49.28 -5.27
N ASP A 48 -45.69 48.72 -4.64
CA ASP A 48 -46.15 48.96 -3.25
C ASP A 48 -45.11 48.85 -2.12
N SER A 49 -43.89 48.39 -2.39
CA SER A 49 -42.79 48.33 -1.42
C SER A 49 -41.42 48.69 -1.98
N VAL A 50 -41.27 48.91 -3.30
CA VAL A 50 -39.96 49.07 -3.95
C VAL A 50 -40.04 50.01 -5.16
N SER A 51 -39.18 51.03 -5.18
CA SER A 51 -38.84 51.81 -6.37
C SER A 51 -37.59 51.28 -7.06
N LYS A 52 -37.63 51.05 -8.37
CA LYS A 52 -36.45 50.66 -9.17
C LYS A 52 -36.36 51.45 -10.47
N SER A 53 -35.14 51.90 -10.79
CA SER A 53 -34.79 52.41 -12.11
C SER A 53 -34.76 51.27 -13.12
N ILE A 54 -35.43 51.43 -14.27
CA ILE A 54 -35.40 50.50 -15.40
C ILE A 54 -35.12 51.29 -16.67
N LEU A 55 -34.13 50.84 -17.44
CA LEU A 55 -33.75 51.46 -18.71
C LEU A 55 -34.62 50.91 -19.84
N ILE A 56 -35.31 51.79 -20.54
CA ILE A 56 -36.30 51.46 -21.58
C ILE A 56 -35.80 52.02 -22.91
N ASP A 57 -35.77 51.18 -23.96
CA ASP A 57 -35.47 51.60 -25.33
C ASP A 57 -36.71 52.27 -25.93
N LEU A 58 -36.55 53.51 -26.41
CA LEU A 58 -37.64 54.31 -26.98
C LEU A 58 -38.08 53.81 -28.37
N SER A 59 -37.29 52.98 -29.05
CA SER A 59 -37.65 52.37 -30.34
C SER A 59 -38.62 51.19 -30.19
N LEU A 60 -38.76 50.66 -28.97
CA LEU A 60 -39.51 49.45 -28.68
C LEU A 60 -40.81 49.76 -27.91
N SER A 61 -41.85 48.97 -28.15
CA SER A 61 -43.07 49.03 -27.35
C SER A 61 -42.81 48.65 -25.88
N ALA A 62 -43.69 49.09 -24.97
CA ALA A 62 -43.60 48.72 -23.56
C ALA A 62 -43.62 47.20 -23.35
N PHE A 63 -44.39 46.46 -24.16
CA PHE A 63 -44.43 45.00 -24.13
C PHE A 63 -43.13 44.36 -24.64
N SER A 64 -42.55 44.89 -25.73
CA SER A 64 -41.26 44.40 -26.24
C SER A 64 -40.11 44.64 -25.25
N ASN A 65 -40.09 45.81 -24.61
CA ASN A 65 -39.16 46.11 -23.53
C ASN A 65 -39.33 45.16 -22.34
N SER A 66 -40.57 44.92 -21.87
CA SER A 66 -40.81 44.01 -20.73
C SER A 66 -40.40 42.58 -21.06
N LYS A 67 -40.73 42.08 -22.26
CA LYS A 67 -40.32 40.75 -22.75
C LYS A 67 -38.79 40.60 -22.75
N LEU A 68 -38.05 41.60 -23.25
CA LEU A 68 -36.58 41.59 -23.24
C LEU A 68 -36.01 41.42 -21.83
N TYR A 69 -36.62 42.04 -20.81
CA TYR A 69 -36.22 41.86 -19.41
C TYR A 69 -36.54 40.46 -18.86
N PHE A 70 -37.69 39.89 -19.21
CA PHE A 70 -38.02 38.50 -18.82
C PHE A 70 -37.10 37.47 -19.49
N ASP A 71 -36.81 37.63 -20.78
CA ASP A 71 -35.91 36.75 -21.53
C ASP A 71 -34.46 36.85 -21.00
N ARG A 72 -33.98 38.08 -20.70
CA ARG A 72 -32.69 38.31 -20.00
C ARG A 72 -32.66 37.62 -18.63
N ARG A 73 -33.72 37.76 -17.82
CA ARG A 73 -33.82 37.07 -16.51
C ARG A 73 -33.72 35.56 -16.67
N ARG A 74 -34.42 34.97 -17.64
CA ARG A 74 -34.38 33.52 -17.91
C ARG A 74 -32.98 33.05 -18.30
N PHE A 75 -32.31 33.78 -19.20
CA PHE A 75 -30.94 33.47 -19.61
C PHE A 75 -29.92 33.59 -18.47
N VAL A 76 -30.05 34.60 -17.61
CA VAL A 76 -29.19 34.77 -16.42
C VAL A 76 -29.39 33.63 -15.43
N ILE A 77 -30.63 33.22 -15.14
CA ILE A 77 -30.92 32.08 -14.25
C ILE A 77 -30.33 30.79 -14.81
N ASP A 78 -30.50 30.52 -16.10
CA ASP A 78 -29.94 29.33 -16.76
C ASP A 78 -28.39 29.35 -16.73
N LYS A 79 -27.76 30.50 -17.00
CA LYS A 79 -26.30 30.66 -16.86
C LYS A 79 -25.82 30.44 -15.42
N ILE A 80 -26.53 30.94 -14.41
CA ILE A 80 -26.20 30.71 -12.99
C ILE A 80 -26.26 29.20 -12.68
N ASN A 81 -27.34 28.52 -13.07
CA ASN A 81 -27.51 27.08 -12.85
C ASN A 81 -26.43 26.25 -13.55
N ARG A 82 -26.10 26.56 -14.81
CA ARG A 82 -25.02 25.89 -15.57
C ARG A 82 -23.65 26.10 -14.94
N THR A 83 -23.33 27.33 -14.50
CA THR A 83 -22.07 27.65 -13.83
C THR A 83 -21.96 26.98 -12.47
N GLY A 84 -23.02 26.98 -11.66
CA GLY A 84 -23.05 26.28 -10.37
C GLY A 84 -22.89 24.76 -10.51
N ALA A 85 -23.53 24.16 -11.52
CA ALA A 85 -23.40 22.74 -11.81
C ALA A 85 -21.96 22.36 -12.24
N SER A 86 -21.31 23.17 -13.07
CA SER A 86 -19.92 22.91 -13.50
C SER A 86 -18.91 23.14 -12.38
N GLN A 87 -19.09 24.19 -11.56
CA GLN A 87 -18.29 24.43 -10.34
C GLN A 87 -18.41 23.27 -9.35
N ASN A 88 -19.63 22.83 -9.01
CA ASN A 88 -19.84 21.71 -8.10
C ASN A 88 -19.22 20.40 -8.63
N LYS A 89 -19.31 20.15 -9.94
CA LYS A 89 -18.66 18.97 -10.57
C LYS A 89 -17.14 19.06 -10.52
N ALA A 90 -16.56 20.24 -10.76
CA ALA A 90 -15.12 20.48 -10.65
C ALA A 90 -14.63 20.28 -9.20
N LEU A 91 -15.30 20.89 -8.21
CA LEU A 91 -14.99 20.76 -6.79
C LEU A 91 -15.11 19.31 -6.31
N SER A 92 -16.15 18.57 -6.71
CA SER A 92 -16.29 17.14 -6.39
C SER A 92 -15.15 16.30 -6.98
N SER A 93 -14.72 16.60 -8.21
CA SER A 93 -13.59 15.90 -8.84
C SER A 93 -12.24 16.22 -8.15
N ALA A 94 -12.03 17.46 -7.71
CA ALA A 94 -10.85 17.88 -6.96
C ALA A 94 -10.83 17.21 -5.57
N ASN A 95 -11.95 17.22 -4.85
CA ASN A 95 -12.09 16.58 -3.54
C ASN A 95 -11.89 15.05 -3.61
N SER A 96 -12.36 14.41 -4.67
CA SER A 96 -12.15 12.96 -4.88
C SER A 96 -10.68 12.64 -5.15
N LYS A 97 -10.01 13.41 -6.02
CA LYS A 97 -8.56 13.29 -6.26
C LYS A 97 -7.75 13.55 -4.99
N MET A 98 -8.09 14.58 -4.22
CA MET A 98 -7.44 14.87 -2.94
C MET A 98 -7.60 13.70 -1.94
N LYS A 99 -8.81 13.12 -1.83
CA LYS A 99 -9.03 11.92 -0.99
C LYS A 99 -8.23 10.72 -1.46
N GLN A 100 -8.07 10.51 -2.77
CA GLN A 100 -7.23 9.45 -3.33
C GLN A 100 -5.76 9.67 -2.99
N VAL A 101 -5.20 10.86 -3.24
CA VAL A 101 -3.82 11.23 -2.91
C VAL A 101 -3.56 11.08 -1.40
N LEU A 102 -4.51 11.45 -0.54
CA LEU A 102 -4.40 11.25 0.91
C LEU A 102 -4.42 9.76 1.31
N LYS A 103 -5.19 8.91 0.62
CA LYS A 103 -5.22 7.45 0.87
C LYS A 103 -3.92 6.79 0.42
N GLU A 104 -3.40 7.16 -0.75
CA GLU A 104 -2.12 6.68 -1.29
C GLU A 104 -0.96 7.08 -0.37
N ASN A 105 -0.90 8.35 0.08
CA ASN A 105 0.13 8.81 1.02
C ASN A 105 0.02 8.15 2.41
N LYS A 106 -1.18 7.90 2.95
CA LYS A 106 -1.33 7.17 4.23
C LYS A 106 -0.79 5.74 4.17
N VAL A 107 -0.84 5.08 3.00
CA VAL A 107 -0.23 3.75 2.79
C VAL A 107 1.30 3.83 2.63
N GLN A 108 1.86 5.00 2.30
CA GLN A 108 3.30 5.23 2.17
C GLN A 108 4.01 5.56 3.50
N ILE A 109 3.28 5.83 4.60
CA ILE A 109 3.85 5.83 5.96
C ILE A 109 4.08 4.38 6.45
N LYS A 110 4.59 3.51 5.58
CA LYS A 110 5.24 2.26 5.96
C LYS A 110 6.58 2.63 6.59
N VAL A 111 6.75 2.27 7.85
CA VAL A 111 7.93 2.52 8.69
C VAL A 111 9.21 2.16 7.92
N LYS A 112 9.88 3.16 7.33
CA LYS A 112 11.18 3.02 6.66
C LYS A 112 12.33 2.98 7.68
N LEU A 113 12.23 2.13 8.70
CA LEU A 113 13.44 1.68 9.39
C LEU A 113 14.19 0.75 8.43
N HIS A 114 15.20 1.29 7.74
CA HIS A 114 16.21 0.51 7.03
C HIS A 114 17.12 -0.20 8.05
N ARG A 115 16.55 -1.11 8.84
CA ARG A 115 17.35 -2.07 9.60
C ARG A 115 18.13 -2.90 8.58
N LYS A 116 19.43 -3.03 8.77
CA LYS A 116 20.22 -3.99 7.98
C LYS A 116 19.69 -5.38 8.33
N PRO A 117 19.10 -6.14 7.39
CA PRO A 117 18.61 -7.48 7.69
C PRO A 117 19.81 -8.37 7.99
N ASN A 118 19.68 -9.25 8.99
CA ASN A 118 20.71 -10.24 9.25
C ASN A 118 20.73 -11.27 8.12
N TRP A 119 21.92 -11.82 7.80
CA TRP A 119 22.12 -12.77 6.71
C TRP A 119 21.19 -14.00 6.79
N PHE A 120 20.82 -14.41 8.01
CA PHE A 120 19.98 -15.58 8.27
C PHE A 120 18.50 -15.34 7.97
N GLU A 121 18.06 -14.08 7.89
CA GLU A 121 16.64 -13.75 7.66
C GLU A 121 16.14 -14.09 6.25
N ARG A 122 17.07 -14.41 5.34
CA ARG A 122 16.77 -15.00 4.03
C ARG A 122 16.05 -16.35 4.17
N TYR A 123 16.44 -17.16 5.16
CA TYR A 123 15.93 -18.52 5.35
C TYR A 123 14.61 -18.53 6.14
N ARG A 124 14.06 -19.70 6.44
CA ARG A 124 13.12 -19.85 7.57
C ARG A 124 13.97 -19.94 8.84
N TRP A 125 13.65 -19.14 9.85
CA TRP A 125 14.45 -19.09 11.07
C TRP A 125 13.58 -18.84 12.30
N PHE A 126 14.04 -19.32 13.44
CA PHE A 126 13.57 -18.91 14.76
C PHE A 126 14.73 -18.93 15.75
N ILE A 127 14.49 -18.39 16.94
CA ILE A 127 15.40 -18.54 18.09
C ILE A 127 14.70 -19.46 19.09
N SER A 128 15.36 -20.54 19.48
CA SER A 128 14.81 -21.53 20.42
C SER A 128 14.57 -20.93 21.81
N SER A 129 13.83 -21.64 22.65
CA SER A 129 13.64 -21.28 24.07
C SER A 129 14.97 -21.05 24.80
N GLU A 130 15.99 -21.83 24.45
CA GLU A 130 17.35 -21.76 25.02
C GLU A 130 18.32 -20.89 24.20
N ASN A 131 17.79 -19.95 23.40
CA ASN A 131 18.51 -18.92 22.65
C ASN A 131 19.51 -19.44 21.58
N TYR A 132 19.25 -20.61 20.98
CA TYR A 132 19.97 -21.07 19.79
C TYR A 132 19.27 -20.57 18.52
N LEU A 133 20.05 -20.18 17.51
CA LEU A 133 19.52 -19.82 16.20
C LEU A 133 19.27 -21.10 15.38
N VAL A 134 18.02 -21.33 14.99
CA VAL A 134 17.60 -22.49 14.20
C VAL A 134 17.19 -22.01 12.81
N LEU A 135 17.69 -22.69 11.77
CA LEU A 135 17.58 -22.29 10.36
C LEU A 135 17.08 -23.45 9.49
N ALA A 136 16.25 -23.16 8.49
CA ALA A 136 15.90 -24.10 7.43
C ALA A 136 15.76 -23.36 6.09
N GLY A 137 16.22 -23.97 4.99
CA GLY A 137 16.00 -23.40 3.66
C GLY A 137 14.52 -23.45 3.26
N ARG A 138 14.14 -22.60 2.30
CA ARG A 138 12.77 -22.61 1.75
C ARG A 138 12.61 -23.61 0.63
N ASP A 139 13.67 -23.74 -0.17
CA ASP A 139 13.75 -24.58 -1.36
C ASP A 139 14.99 -25.47 -1.31
N ALA A 140 15.01 -26.52 -2.13
CA ALA A 140 16.13 -27.45 -2.26
C ALA A 140 17.50 -26.77 -2.50
N GLN A 141 17.54 -25.74 -3.35
CA GLN A 141 18.77 -24.97 -3.61
C GLN A 141 19.21 -24.13 -2.40
N GLU A 142 18.27 -23.62 -1.60
CA GLU A 142 18.60 -22.90 -0.37
C GLU A 142 19.11 -23.83 0.71
N ASN A 143 18.58 -25.05 0.83
CA ASN A 143 19.10 -26.08 1.74
C ASN A 143 20.58 -26.38 1.44
N GLU A 144 20.94 -26.62 0.17
CA GLU A 144 22.33 -26.84 -0.22
C GLU A 144 23.23 -25.64 0.08
N PHE A 145 22.77 -24.43 -0.23
CA PHE A 145 23.56 -23.22 0.01
C PHE A 145 23.74 -22.93 1.50
N LEU A 146 22.70 -23.16 2.31
CA LEU A 146 22.73 -23.06 3.76
C LEU A 146 23.74 -24.06 4.35
N VAL A 147 23.64 -25.35 4.00
CA VAL A 147 24.57 -26.39 4.44
C VAL A 147 26.00 -26.07 4.01
N LYS A 148 26.22 -25.74 2.73
CA LYS A 148 27.57 -25.54 2.17
C LYS A 148 28.28 -24.27 2.64
N ARG A 149 27.55 -23.17 2.88
CA ARG A 149 28.15 -21.85 3.14
C ARG A 149 28.05 -21.38 4.59
N HIS A 150 27.06 -21.88 5.33
CA HIS A 150 26.71 -21.31 6.64
C HIS A 150 26.76 -22.32 7.81
N THR A 151 27.25 -23.55 7.58
CA THR A 151 27.47 -24.54 8.66
C THR A 151 28.93 -24.60 9.12
N ASN A 152 29.11 -25.05 10.36
CA ASN A 152 30.35 -25.38 11.03
C ASN A 152 30.29 -26.83 11.52
N LYS A 153 31.44 -27.44 11.82
CA LYS A 153 31.53 -28.82 12.35
C LYS A 153 30.73 -29.06 13.65
N ASN A 154 30.52 -28.00 14.43
CA ASN A 154 29.85 -28.07 15.74
C ASN A 154 28.33 -27.87 15.63
N ASP A 155 27.82 -27.45 14.47
CA ASP A 155 26.39 -27.29 14.27
C ASP A 155 25.71 -28.67 14.15
N ILE A 156 24.43 -28.71 14.49
CA ILE A 156 23.63 -29.93 14.48
C ILE A 156 22.64 -29.87 13.32
N PHE A 157 22.56 -30.95 12.56
CA PHE A 157 21.60 -31.15 11.48
C PHE A 157 20.40 -31.94 12.03
N VAL A 158 19.19 -31.50 11.70
CA VAL A 158 17.92 -32.09 12.14
C VAL A 158 17.03 -32.26 10.91
N HIS A 159 16.41 -33.43 10.76
CA HIS A 159 15.57 -33.76 9.62
C HIS A 159 14.47 -34.76 10.06
N ALA A 160 13.35 -34.79 9.34
CA ALA A 160 12.30 -35.80 9.59
C ALA A 160 12.56 -37.08 8.77
N GLU A 161 12.01 -38.21 9.17
CA GLU A 161 12.04 -39.43 8.35
C GLU A 161 10.99 -39.39 7.23
N LEU A 162 11.05 -38.35 6.39
CA LEU A 162 10.10 -38.06 5.33
C LEU A 162 10.79 -37.37 4.14
N HIS A 163 10.49 -37.85 2.93
CA HIS A 163 10.96 -37.23 1.69
C HIS A 163 10.36 -35.83 1.52
N GLY A 164 11.21 -34.85 1.22
CA GLY A 164 10.80 -33.44 1.10
C GLY A 164 10.60 -32.73 2.44
N SER A 165 11.07 -33.28 3.57
CA SER A 165 11.10 -32.55 4.84
C SER A 165 12.15 -31.43 4.84
N ALA A 166 11.94 -30.41 5.69
CA ALA A 166 12.89 -29.30 5.78
C ALA A 166 14.22 -29.76 6.39
N SER A 167 15.33 -29.41 5.74
CA SER A 167 16.68 -29.54 6.29
C SER A 167 16.93 -28.45 7.33
N VAL A 168 16.89 -28.81 8.61
CA VAL A 168 17.02 -27.88 9.73
C VAL A 168 18.45 -27.92 10.29
N ILE A 169 19.00 -26.74 10.60
CA ILE A 169 20.32 -26.57 11.19
C ILE A 169 20.18 -25.76 12.48
N ILE A 170 20.69 -26.30 13.58
CA ILE A 170 20.87 -25.58 14.84
C ILE A 170 22.29 -25.02 14.84
N LYS A 171 22.41 -23.69 14.89
CA LYS A 171 23.69 -22.99 14.98
C LYS A 171 24.21 -23.06 16.42
N VAL A 172 25.40 -23.64 16.60
CA VAL A 172 26.02 -23.80 17.93
C VAL A 172 27.25 -22.89 18.03
N PRO A 173 27.18 -21.79 18.80
CA PRO A 173 28.35 -20.98 19.14
C PRO A 173 29.42 -21.82 19.84
N ARG A 174 30.70 -21.54 19.60
CA ARG A 174 31.82 -22.31 20.20
C ARG A 174 31.77 -22.29 21.74
N GLU A 175 31.39 -21.16 22.31
CA GLU A 175 31.19 -20.94 23.75
C GLU A 175 30.02 -21.76 24.36
N HIS A 176 29.11 -22.28 23.54
CA HIS A 176 28.01 -23.16 23.98
C HIS A 176 28.33 -24.66 23.83
N VAL A 177 29.49 -25.02 23.26
CA VAL A 177 29.90 -26.43 23.10
C VAL A 177 30.34 -26.98 24.46
N ARG A 178 29.76 -28.11 24.86
CA ARG A 178 30.08 -28.81 26.11
C ARG A 178 30.66 -30.19 25.80
N GLU A 179 31.98 -30.31 25.82
CA GLU A 179 32.69 -31.56 25.53
C GLU A 179 32.34 -32.70 26.50
N ASN A 180 31.97 -32.37 27.74
CA ASN A 180 31.57 -33.34 28.77
C ASN A 180 30.05 -33.66 28.78
N SER A 181 29.29 -33.16 27.80
CA SER A 181 27.84 -33.40 27.70
C SER A 181 27.54 -34.58 26.78
N GLN A 182 26.56 -35.42 27.15
CA GLN A 182 26.04 -36.48 26.26
C GLN A 182 25.24 -35.90 25.08
N MET A 183 24.79 -34.65 25.18
CA MET A 183 23.99 -33.97 24.17
C MET A 183 24.67 -32.68 23.69
N PRO A 184 24.68 -32.38 22.39
CA PRO A 184 25.37 -31.20 21.84
C PRO A 184 24.67 -29.87 22.16
N VAL A 185 23.36 -29.91 22.39
CA VAL A 185 22.48 -28.79 22.75
C VAL A 185 21.36 -29.29 23.66
N PRO A 186 20.68 -28.44 24.45
CA PRO A 186 19.57 -28.85 25.30
C PRO A 186 18.45 -29.55 24.53
N ILE A 187 17.89 -30.63 25.09
CA ILE A 187 16.84 -31.46 24.47
C ILE A 187 15.65 -30.64 23.95
N LYS A 188 15.24 -29.57 24.66
CA LYS A 188 14.15 -28.68 24.23
C LYS A 188 14.43 -28.04 22.87
N THR A 189 15.66 -27.55 22.65
CA THR A 189 16.05 -26.96 21.36
C THR A 189 16.02 -28.00 20.23
N LEU A 190 16.40 -29.25 20.51
CA LEU A 190 16.28 -30.33 19.54
C LEU A 190 14.82 -30.67 19.22
N CYS A 191 13.96 -30.78 20.24
CA CYS A 191 12.54 -31.05 20.05
C CYS A 191 11.85 -29.92 19.26
N GLU A 192 12.14 -28.65 19.58
CA GLU A 192 11.66 -27.48 18.81
C GLU A 192 12.13 -27.52 17.35
N ALA A 193 13.40 -27.87 17.10
CA ALA A 193 13.93 -28.04 15.74
C ALA A 193 13.30 -29.24 15.00
N GLY A 194 12.97 -30.33 15.71
CA GLY A 194 12.25 -31.47 15.16
C GLY A 194 10.82 -31.12 14.76
N CYS A 195 10.07 -30.42 15.63
CA CYS A 195 8.75 -29.89 15.30
C CYS A 195 8.80 -28.97 14.07
N PHE A 196 9.84 -28.13 13.97
CA PHE A 196 10.06 -27.22 12.83
C PHE A 196 10.36 -27.97 11.52
N ALA A 197 11.13 -29.06 11.58
CA ALA A 197 11.45 -29.90 10.41
C ALA A 197 10.19 -30.57 9.82
N ILE A 198 9.36 -31.17 10.69
CA ILE A 198 8.13 -31.86 10.27
C ILE A 198 7.07 -30.85 9.83
N SER A 199 6.90 -29.73 10.54
CA SER A 199 5.89 -28.72 10.20
C SER A 199 6.16 -28.03 8.85
N PHE A 200 7.37 -28.17 8.30
CA PHE A 200 7.72 -27.75 6.95
C PHE A 200 8.05 -28.95 6.04
N SER A 201 7.17 -29.93 6.07
CA SER A 201 7.14 -31.11 5.19
C SER A 201 5.71 -31.39 4.73
N SER A 202 5.52 -32.38 3.85
CA SER A 202 4.17 -32.85 3.47
C SER A 202 3.35 -33.41 4.63
N ALA A 203 3.97 -33.75 5.78
CA ALA A 203 3.27 -34.19 6.98
C ALA A 203 2.35 -33.11 7.58
N TRP A 204 2.61 -31.83 7.30
CA TRP A 204 1.73 -30.72 7.73
C TRP A 204 0.34 -30.80 7.10
N GLU A 205 0.26 -31.16 5.82
CA GLU A 205 -0.99 -31.26 5.05
C GLU A 205 -1.72 -32.59 5.28
N SER A 206 -1.00 -33.69 5.50
CA SER A 206 -1.59 -34.98 5.83
C SER A 206 -1.93 -35.17 7.32
N HIS A 207 -1.52 -34.23 8.18
CA HIS A 207 -1.65 -34.29 9.64
C HIS A 207 -1.00 -35.52 10.29
N VAL A 208 -0.01 -36.14 9.63
CA VAL A 208 0.72 -37.31 10.14
C VAL A 208 1.92 -36.86 10.97
N THR A 209 2.08 -37.41 12.18
CA THR A 209 3.32 -37.25 12.95
C THR A 209 4.30 -38.35 12.58
N ILE A 210 5.54 -37.96 12.27
CA ILE A 210 6.63 -38.83 11.80
C ILE A 210 7.81 -38.64 12.78
N PRO A 211 8.66 -39.65 13.06
CA PRO A 211 9.87 -39.41 13.84
C PRO A 211 10.81 -38.41 13.15
N ALA A 212 11.44 -37.55 13.95
CA ALA A 212 12.57 -36.73 13.52
C ALA A 212 13.84 -37.21 14.20
N TYR A 213 14.99 -36.94 13.59
CA TYR A 213 16.30 -37.29 14.14
C TYR A 213 17.28 -36.12 14.00
N TRP A 214 18.36 -36.20 14.77
CA TRP A 214 19.49 -35.29 14.69
C TRP A 214 20.81 -36.04 14.48
N VAL A 215 21.73 -35.38 13.78
CA VAL A 215 23.09 -35.86 13.52
C VAL A 215 24.08 -34.69 13.53
N HIS A 216 25.35 -34.98 13.77
CA HIS A 216 26.41 -33.98 13.68
C HIS A 216 26.73 -33.64 12.22
N MET A 217 27.17 -32.40 11.95
CA MET A 217 27.46 -31.95 10.58
C MET A 217 28.58 -32.75 9.87
N ASN A 218 29.43 -33.47 10.60
CA ASN A 218 30.43 -34.38 10.04
C ASN A 218 29.84 -35.70 9.48
N GLN A 219 28.62 -36.07 9.89
CA GLN A 219 27.89 -37.24 9.39
C GLN A 219 27.14 -36.94 8.08
N VAL A 220 26.88 -35.66 7.80
CA VAL A 220 26.11 -35.19 6.63
C VAL A 220 27.02 -35.09 5.41
N SER A 221 26.62 -35.70 4.30
CA SER A 221 27.35 -35.66 3.04
C SER A 221 26.42 -35.39 1.86
N LYS A 222 26.97 -34.79 0.79
CA LYS A 222 26.26 -34.60 -0.48
C LYS A 222 26.57 -35.70 -1.50
N THR A 223 27.37 -36.69 -1.12
CA THR A 223 27.70 -37.84 -1.98
C THR A 223 26.81 -38.99 -1.58
N ALA A 224 26.03 -39.53 -2.52
CA ALA A 224 25.23 -40.72 -2.28
C ALA A 224 26.11 -41.90 -1.81
N PRO A 225 25.54 -42.89 -1.09
CA PRO A 225 26.13 -44.23 -1.08
C PRO A 225 26.26 -44.75 -2.54
N THR A 226 27.18 -45.68 -2.75
CA THR A 226 27.69 -46.06 -4.09
C THR A 226 26.60 -46.47 -5.07
N GLY A 227 26.46 -45.71 -6.17
CA GLY A 227 25.65 -46.07 -7.35
C GLY A 227 24.44 -45.17 -7.59
N GLU A 228 23.97 -44.44 -6.58
CA GLU A 228 22.74 -43.65 -6.64
C GLU A 228 23.01 -42.15 -6.88
N TYR A 229 21.98 -41.44 -7.35
CA TYR A 229 21.99 -39.98 -7.47
C TYR A 229 21.10 -39.36 -6.38
N LEU A 230 21.69 -38.52 -5.52
CA LEU A 230 20.91 -37.68 -4.61
C LEU A 230 20.20 -36.58 -5.39
N SER A 231 18.91 -36.38 -5.08
CA SER A 231 18.14 -35.24 -5.55
C SER A 231 18.73 -33.91 -5.05
N VAL A 232 18.43 -32.82 -5.75
CA VAL A 232 18.85 -31.47 -5.32
C VAL A 232 18.29 -31.19 -3.92
N GLY A 233 19.14 -30.71 -3.01
CA GLY A 233 18.76 -30.49 -1.61
C GLY A 233 18.68 -31.76 -0.74
N GLY A 234 18.95 -32.95 -1.30
CA GLY A 234 19.11 -34.19 -0.54
C GLY A 234 20.52 -34.35 0.04
N PHE A 235 20.60 -34.97 1.21
CA PHE A 235 21.86 -35.26 1.91
C PHE A 235 21.88 -36.72 2.37
N SER A 236 23.00 -37.41 2.15
CA SER A 236 23.25 -38.72 2.75
C SER A 236 23.78 -38.54 4.17
N ILE A 237 23.42 -39.47 5.05
CA ILE A 237 23.81 -39.46 6.46
C ILE A 237 24.64 -40.71 6.73
N LYS A 238 25.76 -40.55 7.43
CA LYS A 238 26.70 -41.63 7.74
C LYS A 238 26.73 -41.92 9.24
N GLY A 239 26.62 -43.20 9.60
CA GLY A 239 26.57 -43.64 11.00
C GLY A 239 25.18 -43.49 11.62
N THR A 240 25.13 -43.43 12.95
CA THR A 240 23.87 -43.51 13.71
C THR A 240 23.05 -42.22 13.64
N LYS A 241 21.76 -42.35 13.30
CA LYS A 241 20.72 -41.32 13.50
C LYS A 241 20.34 -41.29 14.99
N ASN A 242 20.19 -40.10 15.57
CA ASN A 242 19.69 -39.96 16.95
C ASN A 242 18.24 -39.47 16.90
N TYR A 243 17.28 -40.37 17.13
CA TYR A 243 15.87 -40.03 17.09
C TYR A 243 15.43 -39.12 18.25
N LEU A 244 14.44 -38.29 17.98
CA LEU A 244 13.80 -37.38 18.93
C LEU A 244 12.43 -37.93 19.33
N PRO A 245 11.91 -37.57 20.53
CA PRO A 245 10.53 -37.88 20.89
C PRO A 245 9.59 -37.31 19.83
N LEU A 246 8.54 -38.07 19.47
CA LEU A 246 7.61 -37.78 18.37
C LEU A 246 7.21 -36.29 18.34
N PRO A 247 7.72 -35.48 17.38
CA PRO A 247 7.53 -34.04 17.43
C PRO A 247 6.14 -33.66 16.90
N THR A 248 5.52 -32.68 17.54
CA THR A 248 4.15 -32.26 17.22
C THR A 248 4.12 -31.25 16.07
N LEU A 249 3.06 -31.30 15.26
CA LEU A 249 2.77 -30.34 14.19
C LEU A 249 2.24 -29.01 14.78
N ILE A 250 3.14 -28.21 15.36
CA ILE A 250 2.81 -26.92 15.98
C ILE A 250 3.78 -25.85 15.48
N LEU A 251 3.23 -24.75 14.95
CA LEU A 251 3.97 -23.55 14.57
C LEU A 251 3.40 -22.34 15.33
N GLY A 252 4.29 -21.46 15.78
CA GLY A 252 3.96 -20.17 16.40
C GLY A 252 4.58 -19.01 15.62
N ILE A 253 3.95 -17.83 15.71
CA ILE A 253 4.49 -16.57 15.18
C ILE A 253 4.92 -15.71 16.36
N GLY A 254 6.19 -15.28 16.37
CA GLY A 254 6.76 -14.41 17.38
C GLY A 254 7.26 -13.09 16.80
N ILE A 255 7.17 -12.01 17.58
CA ILE A 255 7.77 -10.71 17.27
C ILE A 255 9.00 -10.55 18.17
N LEU A 256 10.18 -10.39 17.58
CA LEU A 256 11.43 -10.17 18.30
C LEU A 256 11.88 -8.72 18.15
N PHE A 257 12.07 -8.03 19.27
CA PHE A 257 12.62 -6.68 19.29
C PHE A 257 14.14 -6.74 19.41
N LYS A 258 14.84 -5.98 18.56
CA LYS A 258 16.28 -5.78 18.70
C LYS A 258 16.52 -4.72 19.78
N ILE A 259 17.24 -5.10 20.82
CA ILE A 259 17.69 -4.21 21.90
C ILE A 259 18.63 -3.13 21.31
N ASP A 260 18.46 -1.89 21.75
CA ASP A 260 19.35 -0.79 21.35
C ASP A 260 20.69 -0.86 22.09
N GLN A 261 21.75 -0.32 21.49
CA GLN A 261 23.10 -0.37 22.04
C GLN A 261 23.18 0.24 23.45
N THR A 262 22.38 1.27 23.75
CA THR A 262 22.31 1.91 25.08
C THR A 262 21.72 1.03 26.17
N SER A 263 20.92 0.02 25.80
CA SER A 263 20.22 -0.87 26.73
C SER A 263 20.88 -2.24 26.86
N LEU A 264 21.96 -2.51 26.11
CA LEU A 264 22.60 -3.81 26.05
C LEU A 264 23.10 -4.30 27.42
N GLU A 265 23.64 -3.39 28.25
CA GLU A 265 24.17 -3.69 29.58
C GLU A 265 23.09 -4.24 30.53
N ASN A 266 21.86 -3.75 30.42
CA ASN A 266 20.72 -4.17 31.24
C ASN A 266 20.19 -5.57 30.88
N HIS A 267 20.60 -6.12 29.74
CA HIS A 267 20.15 -7.41 29.21
C HIS A 267 21.28 -8.46 29.13
N ILE A 268 22.40 -8.21 29.79
CA ILE A 268 23.47 -9.21 29.94
C ILE A 268 22.91 -10.43 30.70
N ASN A 269 23.18 -11.62 30.18
CA ASN A 269 22.72 -12.93 30.67
C ASN A 269 21.22 -13.29 30.53
N ASP A 270 20.33 -12.36 30.18
CA ASP A 270 18.87 -12.59 30.03
C ASP A 270 18.51 -13.79 29.14
N ARG A 271 19.31 -14.05 28.10
CA ARG A 271 19.10 -15.12 27.12
C ARG A 271 20.25 -16.13 27.09
N THR A 272 20.75 -16.50 28.27
CA THR A 272 21.71 -17.61 28.40
C THR A 272 21.01 -18.96 28.23
N PRO A 273 21.60 -19.95 27.54
CA PRO A 273 20.99 -21.27 27.37
C PRO A 273 20.83 -21.98 28.72
N LYS A 274 19.60 -22.39 29.05
CA LYS A 274 19.34 -23.18 30.26
C LYS A 274 19.43 -24.66 29.90
N TRP A 275 20.31 -25.35 30.61
CA TRP A 275 20.44 -26.80 30.54
C TRP A 275 19.68 -27.38 31.72
N GLY A 276 18.70 -28.24 31.44
CA GLY A 276 17.88 -28.89 32.47
C GLY A 276 18.48 -30.20 32.96
N ASP A 277 17.78 -30.87 33.87
CA ASP A 277 18.08 -32.26 34.21
C ASP A 277 17.65 -33.18 33.06
N ASP A 278 18.56 -33.42 32.10
CA ASP A 278 18.33 -34.23 30.90
C ASP A 278 17.96 -35.71 31.21
N LYS A 279 18.08 -36.13 32.48
CA LYS A 279 17.80 -37.50 32.97
C LYS A 279 16.42 -38.04 32.58
N TYR A 280 15.37 -37.22 32.69
CA TYR A 280 14.00 -37.65 32.39
C TYR A 280 13.79 -37.91 30.89
N TYR A 281 14.45 -37.12 30.03
CA TYR A 281 14.36 -37.26 28.57
C TYR A 281 15.21 -38.41 28.02
N LEU A 282 16.39 -38.66 28.62
CA LEU A 282 17.22 -39.81 28.29
C LEU A 282 16.56 -41.15 28.62
N GLN A 283 15.54 -41.15 29.50
CA GLN A 283 14.76 -42.34 29.81
C GLN A 283 13.66 -42.59 28.75
N SER A 284 12.85 -41.58 28.41
CA SER A 284 11.79 -41.75 27.39
C SER A 284 12.34 -42.10 26.01
N LEU A 285 13.51 -41.57 25.62
CA LEU A 285 14.18 -41.93 24.37
C LEU A 285 14.52 -43.43 24.25
N LYS A 286 14.82 -44.10 25.38
CA LYS A 286 15.12 -45.55 25.41
C LYS A 286 13.86 -46.41 25.34
N GLU A 287 12.73 -45.87 25.76
CA GLU A 287 11.45 -46.56 25.79
C GLU A 287 10.74 -46.51 24.42
N THR A 288 10.95 -45.46 23.62
CA THR A 288 10.29 -45.28 22.31
C THR A 288 10.96 -46.00 21.13
N HIS A 289 12.28 -46.20 21.17
CA HIS A 289 13.04 -46.80 20.06
C HIS A 289 14.15 -47.74 20.57
N PRO A 290 13.90 -49.06 20.70
CA PRO A 290 14.96 -50.02 20.92
C PRO A 290 15.85 -50.09 19.68
N THR A 291 17.18 -50.05 19.86
CA THR A 291 18.15 -50.09 18.76
C THR A 291 18.06 -51.41 18.00
N SER A 292 17.55 -51.39 16.77
CA SER A 292 17.51 -52.55 15.87
C SER A 292 18.03 -52.17 14.49
N GLU A 293 18.89 -53.02 13.93
CA GLU A 293 19.57 -52.83 12.65
C GLU A 293 18.59 -52.97 11.46
N GLU A 294 18.80 -52.19 10.40
CA GLU A 294 17.94 -52.15 9.20
C GLU A 294 18.10 -53.41 8.30
N PRO A 295 17.01 -53.92 7.70
CA PRO A 295 17.05 -54.63 6.43
C PRO A 295 16.42 -53.80 5.30
N ALA A 296 17.06 -53.82 4.12
CA ALA A 296 16.63 -53.08 2.93
C ALA A 296 15.43 -53.71 2.20
N ILE A 297 14.64 -52.88 1.51
CA ILE A 297 13.62 -53.30 0.53
C ILE A 297 13.70 -52.38 -0.71
N GLU A 298 13.48 -52.97 -1.89
CA GLU A 298 13.63 -52.38 -3.23
C GLU A 298 12.48 -51.40 -3.60
N GLU A 299 12.80 -50.30 -4.29
CA GLU A 299 11.78 -49.41 -4.88
C GLU A 299 11.33 -49.88 -6.28
N ILE A 300 10.02 -49.91 -6.50
CA ILE A 300 9.40 -50.12 -7.82
C ILE A 300 9.24 -48.76 -8.50
N SER A 301 9.82 -48.59 -9.69
CA SER A 301 9.74 -47.35 -10.46
C SER A 301 8.48 -47.28 -11.35
N ILE A 302 7.82 -46.12 -11.34
CA ILE A 302 6.73 -45.78 -12.28
C ILE A 302 7.11 -44.48 -12.99
N SER A 303 7.24 -44.53 -14.31
CA SER A 303 7.59 -43.39 -15.17
C SER A 303 6.36 -42.64 -15.68
N SER A 304 6.41 -41.31 -15.68
CA SER A 304 5.44 -40.46 -16.38
C SER A 304 6.14 -39.49 -17.34
N ASN A 305 5.77 -39.55 -18.62
CA ASN A 305 6.15 -38.57 -19.64
C ASN A 305 5.18 -37.38 -19.64
N PRO A 306 5.65 -36.18 -20.02
CA PRO A 306 4.79 -35.13 -20.56
C PRO A 306 5.04 -34.92 -22.07
N SER A 307 3.98 -34.62 -22.82
CA SER A 307 4.06 -34.06 -24.17
C SER A 307 3.08 -32.88 -24.32
N ASP A 308 3.37 -32.02 -25.29
CA ASP A 308 2.44 -31.19 -26.09
C ASP A 308 2.75 -29.66 -26.18
N THR A 309 3.63 -29.37 -27.14
CA THR A 309 3.59 -28.35 -28.22
C THR A 309 2.69 -27.09 -28.21
N GLU A 310 3.36 -25.95 -28.45
CA GLU A 310 3.13 -24.90 -29.49
C GLU A 310 1.95 -23.87 -29.53
N SER A 311 2.35 -22.58 -29.50
CA SER A 311 2.01 -21.47 -30.45
C SER A 311 0.61 -20.77 -30.36
N SER A 312 0.32 -19.54 -30.84
CA SER A 312 1.02 -18.48 -31.63
C SER A 312 0.34 -17.07 -31.47
N SER A 313 1.03 -15.94 -31.82
CA SER A 313 0.58 -14.68 -32.53
C SER A 313 -0.76 -13.93 -32.17
N GLU A 314 -1.02 -12.61 -32.33
CA GLU A 314 -0.33 -11.39 -32.84
C GLU A 314 -1.19 -10.08 -32.63
N PHE A 315 -0.58 -8.87 -32.76
CA PHE A 315 -1.15 -7.49 -32.95
C PHE A 315 -2.22 -6.92 -31.95
N ASP A 316 -2.44 -5.60 -31.75
CA ASP A 316 -2.31 -4.42 -32.65
C ASP A 316 -2.01 -3.05 -31.94
N GLN A 317 -1.86 -1.96 -32.69
CA GLN A 317 -1.40 -0.60 -32.28
C GLN A 317 -2.51 0.50 -32.35
N ASP A 318 -2.36 1.83 -32.09
CA ASP A 318 -1.29 2.76 -31.65
C ASP A 318 -1.92 4.07 -31.03
N LEU A 319 -1.11 5.15 -30.85
CA LEU A 319 -1.40 6.60 -30.88
C LEU A 319 -1.33 7.48 -29.59
N ASN A 320 -0.32 8.36 -29.60
CA ASN A 320 -0.24 9.67 -28.91
C ASN A 320 -1.15 10.71 -29.64
N HIS A 321 -1.20 12.04 -29.37
CA HIS A 321 -0.50 13.01 -28.53
C HIS A 321 -1.41 14.25 -28.44
N ASP A 322 -1.34 15.08 -27.38
CA ASP A 322 -1.17 16.54 -27.56
C ASP A 322 -1.04 17.29 -26.22
N SER A 323 0.13 17.92 -26.02
CA SER A 323 0.43 18.65 -24.78
C SER A 323 1.33 19.86 -25.06
N LYS A 324 0.79 20.91 -25.68
CA LYS A 324 1.55 22.18 -25.87
C LYS A 324 0.76 23.50 -25.81
N TYR A 325 -0.57 23.49 -25.85
CA TYR A 325 -1.39 24.72 -25.82
C TYR A 325 -1.76 25.24 -24.41
N LEU A 326 -1.27 24.60 -23.34
CA LEU A 326 -1.68 24.89 -21.95
C LEU A 326 -0.73 25.81 -21.16
N ALA A 327 0.43 26.19 -21.72
CA ALA A 327 1.46 26.94 -20.98
C ALA A 327 1.30 28.47 -21.02
N GLU A 328 0.62 29.01 -22.02
CA GLU A 328 0.66 30.46 -22.33
C GLU A 328 -0.43 31.26 -21.59
N VAL A 329 -1.63 30.69 -21.42
CA VAL A 329 -2.80 31.31 -20.76
C VAL A 329 -2.58 31.51 -19.24
N ILE A 330 -1.60 30.85 -18.63
CA ILE A 330 -1.37 30.89 -17.17
C ILE A 330 -0.61 32.17 -16.74
N LYS A 331 0.05 32.89 -17.66
CA LYS A 331 0.86 34.07 -17.31
C LYS A 331 0.06 35.35 -17.05
N GLU A 332 -1.02 35.60 -17.80
CA GLU A 332 -1.79 36.85 -17.66
C GLU A 332 -2.62 36.90 -16.36
N LYS A 333 -3.03 35.75 -15.82
CA LYS A 333 -3.96 35.70 -14.70
C LYS A 333 -3.37 36.15 -13.36
N LYS A 334 -2.05 36.04 -13.17
CA LYS A 334 -1.37 36.49 -11.94
C LYS A 334 -1.40 38.00 -11.73
N SER A 335 -1.73 38.81 -12.75
CA SER A 335 -1.73 40.26 -12.63
C SER A 335 -2.99 40.84 -11.95
N CYS A 336 -4.09 40.10 -11.89
CA CYS A 336 -5.36 40.60 -11.32
C CYS A 336 -5.55 40.23 -9.84
N ASP A 337 -5.01 39.08 -9.41
CA ASP A 337 -5.27 38.52 -8.08
C ASP A 337 -4.63 39.35 -6.94
N GLU A 338 -3.67 40.24 -7.22
CA GLU A 338 -3.05 41.12 -6.20
C GLU A 338 -3.92 42.34 -5.83
N ILE A 339 -4.97 42.67 -6.59
CA ILE A 339 -5.81 43.86 -6.34
C ILE A 339 -6.99 43.57 -5.40
N GLU A 340 -7.51 42.34 -5.38
CA GLU A 340 -8.67 41.98 -4.54
C GLU A 340 -8.36 41.85 -3.04
N PHE A 341 -7.08 41.70 -2.65
CA PHE A 341 -6.70 41.43 -1.26
C PHE A 341 -6.85 42.62 -0.30
N VAL A 342 -7.10 43.84 -0.80
CA VAL A 342 -7.18 45.07 0.01
C VAL A 342 -8.61 45.38 0.49
N LEU A 343 -9.63 44.71 -0.06
CA LEU A 343 -11.05 45.08 0.12
C LEU A 343 -11.81 44.29 1.19
N LEU A 344 -11.16 43.34 1.89
CA LEU A 344 -11.81 42.43 2.84
C LEU A 344 -11.66 42.80 4.33
N ASP A 345 -10.82 43.78 4.68
CA ASP A 345 -10.56 44.20 6.08
C ASP A 345 -11.44 45.40 6.56
N LEU A 346 -12.65 45.57 6.00
CA LEU A 346 -13.51 46.73 6.29
C LEU A 346 -15.01 46.43 6.48
N ILE A 347 -15.36 45.19 6.88
CA ILE A 347 -16.71 44.80 7.34
C ILE A 347 -16.61 44.01 8.66
#